data_AF-A0A950EZB9-F1
#
_entry.id   AF-A0A950EZB9-F1
#
_cell.length_a   1.000
_cell.length_b   1.000
_cell.length_c   1.000
_cell.angle_alpha   90.00
_cell.angle_beta   90.00
_cell.angle_gamma   90.00
#
_symmetry.space_group_name_H-M   'P 1'
#
loop_
_entity.id
_entity.type
_entity.pdbx_description
1 polymer ?
#
loop_
_entity_poly.entity_id
_entity_poly.type
_entity_poly.pdbx_seq_one_letter_code
_entity_poly.pdbx_strand_id
1 'polypeptide(L)'
;MRLLERPLRGGWLATLGLLALLAPWFSFPSAFIIAGCGIALLIDRGAKRWWTDLGWLLVISLCWLTSFALAYRASHALLPPATSMYVFWDFAFLAIPSGGRTELVKLGGVLLEVFVNPLNLVAPVYPALGVVLPVLLTAIGGFSLTLRDRRVFLILSLPILLALVAAALRKYPLHGRLMIELVPAFYVMIAEGTQRLRTKLGRPAYVVVLVLLLAYPCSGTFYEAQAQRERYFNAHGDLHDNRFVP
;
A
#
# COMPACT_ATOMS: atom_id res chain seq x y z
N MET A 1 9.03 -4.32 17.71
CA MET A 1 7.94 -4.33 18.72
C MET A 1 8.29 -3.69 20.06
N ARG A 2 9.56 -3.71 20.53
CA ARG A 2 9.96 -3.08 21.82
C ARG A 2 9.56 -1.61 22.01
N LEU A 3 9.38 -0.83 20.94
CA LEU A 3 8.91 0.56 20.99
C LEU A 3 7.46 0.70 21.48
N LEU A 4 6.61 -0.29 21.24
CA LEU A 4 5.20 -0.29 21.67
C LEU A 4 5.05 -0.70 23.14
N GLU A 5 6.07 -1.31 23.73
CA GLU A 5 6.01 -1.87 25.08
C GLU A 5 6.51 -0.90 26.15
N ARG A 6 7.10 0.24 25.76
CA ARG A 6 7.72 1.20 26.67
C ARG A 6 7.22 2.63 26.42
N PRO A 7 7.17 3.48 27.47
CA PRO A 7 6.92 4.90 27.29
C PRO A 7 7.99 5.53 26.39
N LEU A 8 7.60 6.54 25.60
CA LEU A 8 8.49 7.17 24.64
C LEU A 8 9.56 8.01 25.37
N ARG A 9 10.84 7.77 25.07
CA ARG A 9 11.93 8.61 25.58
C ARG A 9 12.11 9.83 24.69
N GLY A 10 12.51 10.97 25.27
CA GLY A 10 12.65 12.24 24.55
C GLY A 10 13.50 12.17 23.27
N GLY A 11 14.63 11.45 23.31
CA GLY A 11 15.48 11.27 22.11
C GLY A 11 14.76 10.56 20.94
N TRP A 12 13.90 9.58 21.23
CA TRP A 12 13.11 8.90 20.19
C TRP A 12 12.01 9.78 19.64
N LEU A 13 11.35 10.59 20.50
CA LEU A 13 10.35 11.55 20.06
C LEU A 13 10.95 12.59 19.12
N ALA A 14 12.15 13.09 19.43
CA ALA A 14 12.85 14.04 18.57
C ALA A 14 13.18 13.42 17.20
N THR A 15 13.73 12.21 17.16
CA THR A 15 14.02 11.52 15.90
C THR A 15 12.76 11.24 15.09
N LEU A 16 11.70 10.75 15.73
CA LEU A 16 10.41 10.50 15.07
C LEU A 16 9.81 11.80 14.52
N GLY A 17 9.83 12.87 15.31
CA GLY A 17 9.35 14.18 14.89
C GLY A 17 10.10 14.73 13.69
N LEU A 18 11.44 14.65 13.71
CA LEU A 18 12.29 15.09 12.60
C LEU A 18 12.04 14.28 11.32
N LEU A 19 12.03 12.94 11.43
CA LEU A 19 11.77 12.07 10.29
C LEU A 19 10.38 12.30 9.69
N ALA A 20 9.36 12.44 10.55
CA ALA A 20 8.02 12.77 10.10
C ALA A 20 8.02 14.11 9.35
N LEU A 21 8.56 15.17 9.97
CA LEU A 21 8.56 16.52 9.40
C LEU A 21 9.21 16.58 8.02
N LEU A 22 10.32 15.87 7.82
CA LEU A 22 11.10 15.93 6.58
C LEU A 22 10.55 15.02 5.47
N ALA A 23 9.94 13.89 5.82
CA ALA A 23 9.59 12.87 4.83
C ALA A 23 8.69 13.33 3.67
N PRO A 24 7.64 14.16 3.86
CA PRO A 24 6.82 14.68 2.75
C PRO A 24 7.61 15.42 1.67
N TRP A 25 8.76 16.01 2.01
CA TRP A 25 9.61 16.74 1.08
C TRP A 25 10.46 15.83 0.18
N PHE A 26 10.70 14.59 0.61
CA PHE A 26 11.44 13.60 -0.17
C PHE A 26 10.51 12.69 -0.97
N SER A 27 9.31 12.41 -0.47
CA SER A 27 8.37 11.50 -1.11
C SER A 27 6.94 11.79 -0.66
N PHE A 28 6.08 12.26 -1.56
CA PHE A 28 4.64 12.41 -1.31
C PHE A 28 3.96 11.14 -0.81
N PRO A 29 4.20 9.97 -1.45
CA PRO A 29 3.64 8.71 -1.03
C PRO A 29 3.90 8.42 0.49
N SER A 30 5.08 8.80 1.02
CA SER A 30 5.45 8.55 2.43
C SER A 30 4.45 9.08 3.46
N ALA A 31 3.61 10.04 3.07
CA ALA A 31 2.53 10.56 3.89
C ALA A 31 1.56 9.46 4.36
N PHE A 32 1.25 8.46 3.53
CA PHE A 32 0.35 7.36 3.91
C PHE A 32 0.98 6.45 4.96
N ILE A 33 2.27 6.16 4.83
CA ILE A 33 3.01 5.34 5.80
C ILE A 33 3.10 6.05 7.14
N ILE A 34 3.46 7.34 7.14
CA ILE A 34 3.61 8.13 8.38
C ILE A 34 2.27 8.35 9.05
N ALA A 35 1.24 8.75 8.30
CA ALA A 35 -0.10 8.92 8.84
C ALA A 35 -0.67 7.59 9.37
N GLY A 36 -0.52 6.50 8.61
CA GLY A 36 -0.99 5.18 9.03
C GLY A 36 -0.30 4.67 10.30
N CYS A 37 1.04 4.76 10.36
CA CYS A 37 1.80 4.41 11.56
C CYS A 37 1.48 5.34 12.74
N GLY A 38 1.31 6.65 12.48
CA GLY A 38 0.96 7.65 13.48
C GLY A 38 -0.40 7.39 14.11
N ILE A 39 -1.42 7.11 13.30
CA ILE A 39 -2.76 6.72 13.77
C ILE A 39 -2.69 5.42 14.57
N ALA A 40 -1.96 4.40 14.09
CA ALA A 40 -1.78 3.15 14.84
C ALA A 40 -1.14 3.38 16.22
N LEU A 41 -0.14 4.27 16.30
CA LEU A 41 0.50 4.66 17.56
C LEU A 41 -0.46 5.44 18.46
N LEU A 42 -1.21 6.41 17.96
CA LEU A 42 -2.20 7.17 18.72
C LEU A 42 -3.27 6.24 19.32
N ILE A 43 -3.79 5.30 18.53
CA ILE A 43 -4.76 4.29 18.98
C ILE A 43 -4.16 3.43 20.11
N ASP A 44 -2.93 2.93 19.93
CA ASP A 44 -2.27 2.09 20.95
C ASP A 44 -2.01 2.85 22.25
N ARG A 45 -1.52 4.09 22.18
CA ARG A 45 -1.24 4.92 23.37
C ARG A 45 -2.50 5.37 24.07
N GLY A 46 -3.54 5.70 23.31
CA GLY A 46 -4.87 6.00 23.84
C GLY A 46 -5.47 4.81 24.58
N ALA A 47 -5.39 3.60 24.01
CA ALA A 47 -5.85 2.37 24.66
C ALA A 47 -5.11 2.08 25.98
N LYS A 48 -3.80 2.41 26.05
CA LYS A 48 -3.00 2.29 27.27
C LYS A 48 -3.15 3.46 28.25
N ARG A 49 -3.91 4.50 27.89
CA ARG A 49 -4.09 5.75 28.66
C ARG A 49 -2.77 6.46 28.99
N TRP A 50 -1.79 6.38 28.10
CA TRP A 50 -0.51 7.08 28.24
C TRP A 50 -0.63 8.52 27.71
N TRP A 51 -1.34 9.36 28.47
CA TRP A 51 -1.73 10.72 28.05
C TRP A 51 -0.55 11.63 27.70
N THR A 52 0.58 11.49 28.41
CA THR A 52 1.80 12.27 28.11
C THR A 52 2.37 11.91 26.73
N ASP A 53 2.48 10.61 26.42
CA ASP A 53 2.91 10.13 25.10
C ASP A 53 1.92 10.60 24.02
N LEU A 54 0.62 10.55 24.32
CA LEU A 54 -0.42 11.00 23.40
C LEU A 54 -0.29 12.49 23.08
N GLY A 55 -0.06 13.34 24.10
CA GLY A 55 0.17 14.77 23.91
C GLY A 55 1.36 15.06 22.98
N TRP A 56 2.48 14.38 23.18
CA TRP A 56 3.65 14.53 22.30
C TRP A 56 3.38 14.04 20.87
N LEU A 57 2.70 12.90 20.71
CA LEU A 57 2.34 12.39 19.39
C LEU A 57 1.36 13.32 18.66
N LEU A 58 0.46 13.98 19.38
CA LEU A 58 -0.42 15.01 18.82
C LEU A 58 0.36 16.22 18.33
N VAL A 59 1.34 16.71 19.12
CA VAL A 59 2.23 17.80 18.71
C VAL A 59 3.00 17.42 17.45
N ILE A 60 3.61 16.22 17.42
CA ILE A 60 4.33 15.73 16.24
C ILE A 60 3.39 15.62 15.03
N SER A 61 2.18 15.10 15.23
CA SER A 61 1.16 14.98 14.17
C SER A 61 0.77 16.34 13.59
N LEU A 62 0.61 17.37 14.43
CA LEU A 62 0.29 18.73 13.99
C LEU A 62 1.45 19.34 13.19
N CYS A 63 2.69 19.25 13.70
CA CYS A 63 3.88 19.71 12.99
C CYS A 63 4.05 19.01 11.64
N TRP A 64 3.84 17.69 11.60
CA TRP A 64 3.87 16.90 10.38
C TRP A 64 2.79 17.35 9.39
N LEU A 65 1.54 17.54 9.84
CA LEU A 65 0.44 17.95 8.98
C LEU A 65 0.70 19.33 8.37
N THR A 66 1.27 20.26 9.15
CA THR A 66 1.70 21.56 8.63
C THR A 66 2.80 21.40 7.57
N SER A 67 3.82 20.58 7.84
CA SER A 67 4.90 20.31 6.88
C SER A 67 4.38 19.68 5.58
N PHE A 68 3.53 18.66 5.68
CA PHE A 68 2.88 18.02 4.54
C PHE A 68 2.03 19.00 3.74
N ALA A 69 1.23 19.84 4.39
CA ALA A 69 0.40 20.83 3.71
C ALA A 69 1.26 21.85 2.93
N LEU A 70 2.40 22.28 3.49
CA LEU A 70 3.34 23.15 2.81
C LEU A 70 3.99 22.46 1.59
N ALA A 71 4.49 21.23 1.77
CA ALA A 71 5.07 20.44 0.69
C ALA A 71 4.06 20.21 -0.44
N TYR A 72 2.83 19.83 -0.11
CA TYR A 72 1.73 19.61 -1.05
C TYR A 72 1.40 20.87 -1.85
N ARG A 73 1.27 22.02 -1.18
CA ARG A 73 1.02 23.29 -1.86
C ARG A 73 2.18 23.70 -2.76
N ALA A 74 3.42 23.54 -2.31
CA ALA A 74 4.60 23.85 -3.10
C ALA A 74 4.68 22.99 -4.38
N SER A 75 4.44 21.68 -4.26
CA SER A 75 4.40 20.77 -5.41
C SER A 75 3.28 21.11 -6.39
N HIS A 76 2.07 21.40 -5.88
CA HIS A 76 0.96 21.83 -6.74
C HIS A 76 1.23 23.14 -7.47
N ALA A 77 1.94 24.08 -6.85
CA ALA A 77 2.31 25.34 -7.48
C ALA A 77 3.30 25.16 -8.65
N LEU A 78 4.05 24.05 -8.68
CA LEU A 78 5.02 23.73 -9.73
C LEU A 78 4.41 22.97 -10.92
N LEU A 79 3.16 22.51 -10.83
CA LEU A 79 2.51 21.68 -11.85
C LEU A 79 1.51 22.51 -12.68
N PRO A 80 1.76 22.74 -13.98
CA PRO A 80 0.79 23.38 -14.86
C PRO A 80 -0.52 22.57 -14.98
N PRO A 81 -1.70 23.22 -15.08
CA PRO A 81 -2.98 22.52 -15.21
C PRO A 81 -3.05 21.58 -16.42
N ALA A 82 -2.43 21.97 -17.54
CA ALA A 82 -2.47 21.26 -18.82
C ALA A 82 -1.59 19.99 -18.85
N THR A 83 -0.57 19.89 -18.00
CA THR A 83 0.29 18.71 -17.85
C THR A 83 0.00 17.97 -16.54
N SER A 84 -1.21 18.17 -15.99
CA SER A 84 -1.50 17.68 -14.66
C SER A 84 -1.60 16.16 -14.65
N MET A 85 -0.97 15.57 -13.63
CA MET A 85 -1.03 14.15 -13.29
C MET A 85 -2.49 13.63 -13.26
N TYR A 86 -3.46 14.50 -13.01
CA TYR A 86 -4.88 14.18 -12.96
C TYR A 86 -5.49 13.76 -14.30
N VAL A 87 -5.02 14.33 -15.42
CA VAL A 87 -5.51 13.96 -16.75
C VAL A 87 -4.96 12.60 -17.17
N PHE A 88 -3.65 12.41 -16.99
CA PHE A 88 -2.99 11.16 -17.35
C PHE A 88 -3.48 9.97 -16.51
N TRP A 89 -3.69 10.17 -15.20
CA TRP A 89 -4.07 9.11 -14.26
C TRP A 89 -5.58 9.03 -13.99
N ASP A 90 -6.45 9.59 -14.83
CA ASP A 90 -7.89 9.61 -14.57
C ASP A 90 -8.50 8.20 -14.33
N PHE A 91 -7.96 7.21 -15.04
CA PHE A 91 -8.35 5.80 -14.92
C PHE A 91 -8.05 5.21 -13.53
N ALA A 92 -7.03 5.72 -12.84
CA ALA A 92 -6.51 5.21 -11.57
C ALA A 92 -7.16 5.84 -10.33
N PHE A 93 -8.02 6.85 -10.49
CA PHE A 93 -8.82 7.36 -9.39
C PHE A 93 -10.07 6.52 -9.18
N LEU A 94 -10.42 6.35 -7.90
CA LEU A 94 -11.66 5.67 -7.53
C LEU A 94 -12.83 6.62 -7.73
N ALA A 95 -13.85 6.17 -8.45
CA ALA A 95 -15.16 6.82 -8.42
C ALA A 95 -15.83 6.44 -7.10
N ILE A 96 -16.35 7.41 -6.35
CA ILE A 96 -17.24 7.12 -5.22
C ILE A 96 -18.50 6.49 -5.82
N PRO A 97 -18.78 5.20 -5.56
CA PRO A 97 -19.89 4.53 -6.24
C PRO A 97 -21.20 5.17 -5.82
N SER A 98 -21.88 5.80 -6.78
CA SER A 98 -23.27 6.28 -6.68
C SER A 98 -24.28 5.12 -6.74
N GLY A 99 -23.80 3.89 -6.94
CA GLY A 99 -24.58 2.65 -6.99
C GLY A 99 -24.60 1.99 -8.38
N GLY A 100 -23.89 2.57 -9.36
CA GLY A 100 -23.83 2.05 -10.72
C GLY A 100 -22.93 0.82 -10.85
N ARG A 101 -23.36 -0.17 -11.65
CA ARG A 101 -22.55 -1.38 -11.96
C ARG A 101 -21.17 -1.02 -12.52
N THR A 102 -21.09 -0.01 -13.38
CA THR A 102 -19.84 0.44 -14.02
C THR A 102 -18.83 0.95 -13.00
N GLU A 103 -19.29 1.69 -11.98
CA GLU A 103 -18.42 2.22 -10.93
C GLU A 103 -17.88 1.11 -10.03
N LEU A 104 -18.72 0.12 -9.71
CA LEU A 104 -18.31 -1.07 -8.96
C LEU A 104 -17.29 -1.91 -9.73
N VAL A 105 -17.48 -2.07 -11.04
CA VAL A 105 -16.51 -2.75 -11.92
C VAL A 105 -15.20 -1.98 -11.96
N LYS A 106 -15.22 -0.65 -12.09
CA LYS A 106 -14.01 0.18 -12.06
C LYS A 106 -13.29 0.08 -10.71
N LEU A 107 -14.03 0.17 -9.61
CA LEU A 107 -13.49 0.03 -8.25
C LEU A 107 -12.81 -1.34 -8.08
N GLY A 108 -13.51 -2.42 -8.42
CA GLY A 108 -12.94 -3.77 -8.40
C GLY A 108 -11.72 -3.88 -9.31
N GLY A 109 -11.78 -3.28 -10.49
CA GLY A 109 -10.69 -3.23 -11.45
C GLY A 109 -9.41 -2.64 -10.88
N VAL A 110 -9.49 -1.41 -10.37
CA VAL A 110 -8.35 -0.70 -9.75
C VAL A 110 -7.80 -1.47 -8.55
N LEU A 111 -8.66 -2.04 -7.71
CA LEU A 111 -8.23 -2.83 -6.55
C LEU A 111 -7.50 -4.12 -6.93
N LEU A 112 -7.97 -4.82 -7.98
CA LEU A 112 -7.33 -6.04 -8.46
C LEU A 112 -6.04 -5.75 -9.23
N GLU A 113 -5.96 -4.59 -9.89
CA GLU A 113 -4.78 -4.19 -10.66
C GLU A 113 -3.52 -4.06 -9.79
N VAL A 114 -3.68 -3.75 -8.50
CA VAL A 114 -2.59 -3.75 -7.50
C VAL A 114 -1.75 -5.04 -7.57
N PHE A 115 -2.41 -6.19 -7.75
CA PHE A 115 -1.77 -7.51 -7.82
C PHE A 115 -1.05 -7.78 -9.15
N VAL A 116 -1.39 -7.04 -10.20
CA VAL A 116 -0.69 -7.05 -11.49
C VAL A 116 0.48 -6.08 -11.42
N ASN A 117 0.20 -4.80 -11.13
CA ASN A 117 1.15 -3.72 -11.04
C ASN A 117 0.88 -2.91 -9.75
N PRO A 118 1.83 -2.80 -8.80
CA PRO A 118 3.25 -3.17 -8.89
C PRO A 118 3.63 -4.56 -8.32
N LEU A 119 2.69 -5.37 -7.83
CA LEU A 119 3.03 -6.63 -7.16
C LEU A 119 3.54 -7.74 -8.10
N ASN A 120 3.22 -7.68 -9.40
CA ASN A 120 3.67 -8.66 -10.40
C ASN A 120 3.36 -10.12 -10.02
N LEU A 121 2.19 -10.37 -9.42
CA LEU A 121 1.76 -11.70 -8.95
C LEU A 121 0.79 -12.39 -9.90
N VAL A 122 0.31 -11.68 -10.94
CA VAL A 122 -0.72 -12.18 -11.85
C VAL A 122 -0.12 -12.29 -13.25
N ALA A 123 -0.07 -13.53 -13.77
CA ALA A 123 0.38 -13.78 -15.12
C ALA A 123 -0.61 -13.20 -16.16
N PRO A 124 -0.15 -12.79 -17.36
CA PRO A 124 -1.01 -12.34 -18.45
C PRO A 124 -2.02 -13.38 -18.91
N VAL A 125 -1.69 -14.67 -18.72
CA VAL A 125 -2.51 -15.80 -19.12
C VAL A 125 -3.53 -16.09 -18.03
N TYR A 126 -4.83 -15.93 -18.35
CA TYR A 126 -5.96 -16.08 -17.42
C TYR A 126 -5.86 -15.23 -16.14
N PRO A 127 -5.80 -13.88 -16.25
CA PRO A 127 -5.56 -12.99 -15.10
C PRO A 127 -6.64 -13.13 -14.02
N ALA A 128 -7.91 -13.33 -14.42
CA ALA A 128 -9.03 -13.53 -13.50
C ALA A 128 -8.85 -14.75 -12.57
N LEU A 129 -8.18 -15.81 -13.03
CA LEU A 129 -7.85 -16.96 -12.18
C LEU A 129 -6.56 -16.71 -11.39
N GLY A 130 -5.55 -16.10 -12.03
CA GLY A 130 -4.26 -15.82 -11.40
C GLY A 130 -4.35 -14.90 -10.17
N VAL A 131 -5.28 -13.95 -10.18
CA VAL A 131 -5.46 -12.99 -9.07
C VAL A 131 -6.13 -13.59 -7.83
N VAL A 132 -6.85 -14.70 -7.97
CA VAL A 132 -7.61 -15.31 -6.86
C VAL A 132 -6.70 -15.70 -5.71
N LEU A 133 -5.58 -16.37 -6.01
CA LEU A 133 -4.65 -16.85 -4.98
C LEU A 133 -4.05 -15.70 -4.15
N PRO A 134 -3.40 -14.67 -4.72
CA PRO A 134 -2.83 -13.57 -3.93
C PRO A 134 -3.89 -12.76 -3.19
N VAL A 135 -5.09 -12.56 -3.74
CA VAL A 135 -6.21 -11.91 -3.05
C VAL A 135 -6.62 -12.71 -1.81
N LEU A 136 -6.83 -14.02 -1.95
CA LEU A 136 -7.21 -14.89 -0.84
C LEU A 136 -6.12 -14.92 0.24
N LEU A 137 -4.85 -15.03 -0.13
CA LEU A 137 -3.74 -15.02 0.83
C LEU A 137 -3.64 -13.69 1.56
N THR A 138 -3.83 -12.56 0.86
CA THR A 138 -3.87 -11.23 1.48
C THR A 138 -5.02 -11.12 2.48
N ALA A 139 -6.21 -11.59 2.12
CA ALA A 139 -7.38 -11.57 3.01
C ALA A 139 -7.18 -12.47 4.24
N ILE A 140 -6.71 -13.70 4.07
CA ILE A 140 -6.41 -14.64 5.16
C ILE A 140 -5.33 -14.05 6.07
N GLY A 141 -4.28 -13.48 5.50
CA GLY A 141 -3.19 -12.86 6.24
C GLY A 141 -3.64 -11.63 7.02
N GLY A 142 -4.39 -10.73 6.39
CA GLY A 142 -5.00 -9.58 7.04
C GLY A 142 -5.87 -10.01 8.21
N PHE A 143 -6.83 -10.92 7.99
CA PHE A 143 -7.71 -11.45 9.03
C PHE A 143 -6.94 -12.09 10.19
N SER A 144 -5.95 -12.92 9.86
CA SER A 144 -5.04 -13.55 10.81
C SER A 144 -4.32 -12.53 11.71
N LEU A 145 -3.79 -11.45 11.12
CA LEU A 145 -3.12 -10.39 11.87
C LEU A 145 -4.09 -9.66 12.81
N THR A 146 -5.35 -9.46 12.42
CA THR A 146 -6.34 -8.83 13.32
C THR A 146 -6.49 -9.60 14.63
N LEU A 147 -6.46 -10.93 14.55
CA LEU A 147 -6.66 -11.83 15.68
C LEU A 147 -5.37 -12.02 16.50
N ARG A 148 -4.21 -12.00 15.83
CA ARG A 148 -2.91 -12.26 16.45
C ARG A 148 -2.28 -11.01 17.05
N ASP A 149 -2.23 -9.93 16.27
CA ASP A 149 -1.67 -8.66 16.69
C ASP A 149 -2.32 -7.50 15.91
N ARG A 150 -3.36 -6.93 16.53
CA ARG A 150 -4.10 -5.81 15.97
C ARG A 150 -3.20 -4.61 15.63
N ARG A 151 -2.08 -4.41 16.32
CA ARG A 151 -1.18 -3.28 16.06
C ARG A 151 -0.45 -3.46 14.74
N VAL A 152 0.06 -4.67 14.48
CA VAL A 152 0.67 -5.00 13.19
C VAL A 152 -0.33 -4.85 12.07
N PHE A 153 -1.56 -5.37 12.26
CA PHE A 153 -2.62 -5.19 11.28
C PHE A 153 -2.87 -3.70 10.97
N LEU A 154 -3.01 -2.85 11.99
CA LEU A 154 -3.24 -1.41 11.80
C LEU A 154 -2.07 -0.73 11.06
N ILE A 155 -0.82 -1.02 11.43
CA ILE A 155 0.37 -0.46 10.78
C ILE A 155 0.40 -0.80 9.28
N LEU A 156 -0.01 -2.01 8.89
CA LEU A 156 0.01 -2.45 7.49
C LEU A 156 -1.23 -1.99 6.71
N SER A 157 -2.41 -1.98 7.34
CA SER A 157 -3.68 -1.69 6.67
C SER A 157 -3.98 -0.20 6.57
N LEU A 158 -3.63 0.62 7.57
CA LEU A 158 -3.96 2.04 7.56
C LEU A 158 -3.35 2.82 6.39
N PRO A 159 -2.07 2.60 5.99
CA PRO A 159 -1.54 3.24 4.79
C PRO A 159 -2.34 2.90 3.52
N ILE A 160 -2.76 1.65 3.37
CA ILE A 160 -3.60 1.19 2.25
C ILE A 160 -4.95 1.90 2.28
N LEU A 161 -5.61 1.94 3.45
CA LEU A 161 -6.91 2.60 3.62
C LEU A 161 -6.84 4.11 3.35
N LEU A 162 -5.77 4.78 3.81
CA LEU A 162 -5.59 6.21 3.56
C LEU A 162 -5.33 6.50 2.07
N ALA A 163 -4.57 5.64 1.38
CA ALA A 163 -4.37 5.75 -0.06
C ALA A 163 -5.69 5.54 -0.83
N LEU A 164 -6.52 4.58 -0.41
CA LEU A 164 -7.88 4.38 -0.95
C LEU A 164 -8.77 5.61 -0.77
N VAL A 165 -8.77 6.21 0.42
CA VAL A 165 -9.51 7.45 0.68
C VAL A 165 -8.99 8.59 -0.19
N ALA A 166 -7.67 8.76 -0.30
CA ALA A 166 -7.09 9.79 -1.15
C ALA A 166 -7.40 9.58 -2.64
N ALA A 167 -7.48 8.33 -3.10
CA ALA A 167 -7.90 8.01 -4.46
C ALA A 167 -9.38 8.28 -4.73
N ALA A 168 -10.25 7.97 -3.78
CA ALA A 168 -11.67 8.32 -3.85
C ALA A 168 -11.90 9.83 -3.85
N LEU A 169 -11.07 10.60 -3.14
CA LEU A 169 -11.07 12.07 -3.15
C LEU A 169 -10.37 12.67 -4.38
N ARG A 170 -9.96 11.84 -5.34
CA ARG A 170 -9.19 12.24 -6.54
C ARG A 170 -7.93 13.04 -6.21
N LYS A 171 -7.27 12.75 -5.09
CA LYS A 171 -6.02 13.38 -4.65
C LYS A 171 -4.79 12.53 -4.95
N TYR A 172 -4.97 11.21 -5.04
CA TYR A 172 -3.88 10.27 -5.25
C TYR A 172 -4.29 9.12 -6.17
N PRO A 173 -3.67 8.90 -7.34
CA PRO A 173 -4.03 7.77 -8.19
C PRO A 173 -3.46 6.46 -7.65
N LEU A 174 -4.29 5.43 -7.58
CA LEU A 174 -3.89 4.08 -7.14
C LEU A 174 -3.51 3.23 -8.34
N HIS A 175 -2.29 3.42 -8.85
CA HIS A 175 -1.80 2.60 -9.96
C HIS A 175 -0.28 2.49 -10.02
N GLY A 176 0.19 1.33 -10.48
CA GLY A 176 1.58 1.07 -10.83
C GLY A 176 2.58 1.60 -9.80
N ARG A 177 3.52 2.43 -10.27
CA ARG A 177 4.62 2.96 -9.45
C ARG A 177 4.19 3.83 -8.26
N LEU A 178 2.98 4.39 -8.29
CA LEU A 178 2.47 5.21 -7.19
C LEU A 178 2.11 4.34 -5.97
N MET A 179 2.07 3.01 -6.08
CA MET A 179 1.73 2.14 -4.95
C MET A 179 2.93 1.38 -4.38
N ILE A 180 4.16 1.67 -4.83
CA ILE A 180 5.36 0.90 -4.45
C ILE A 180 5.58 0.86 -2.95
N GLU A 181 5.24 1.91 -2.23
CA GLU A 181 5.36 1.95 -0.77
C GLU A 181 4.40 1.02 -0.01
N LEU A 182 3.28 0.64 -0.64
CA LEU A 182 2.29 -0.27 -0.07
C LEU A 182 2.68 -1.73 -0.32
N VAL A 183 3.57 -1.98 -1.28
CA VAL A 183 4.04 -3.33 -1.67
C VAL A 183 4.54 -4.14 -0.48
N PRO A 184 5.40 -3.62 0.43
CA PRO A 184 5.81 -4.37 1.61
C PRO A 184 4.62 -4.80 2.48
N ALA A 185 3.60 -3.95 2.62
CA ALA A 185 2.43 -4.28 3.43
C ALA A 185 1.63 -5.43 2.82
N PHE A 186 1.40 -5.40 1.50
CA PHE A 186 0.75 -6.50 0.79
C PHE A 186 1.55 -7.80 0.91
N TYR A 187 2.86 -7.79 0.67
CA TYR A 187 3.67 -9.01 0.79
C TYR A 187 3.71 -9.58 2.22
N VAL A 188 3.75 -8.73 3.25
CA VAL A 188 3.69 -9.22 4.64
C VAL A 188 2.33 -9.87 4.93
N MET A 189 1.22 -9.30 4.44
CA MET A 189 -0.10 -9.93 4.56
C MET A 189 -0.15 -11.26 3.79
N ILE A 190 0.31 -11.30 2.54
CA ILE A 190 0.36 -12.54 1.74
C ILE A 190 1.22 -13.61 2.42
N ALA A 191 2.37 -13.23 2.98
CA ALA A 191 3.26 -14.13 3.69
C ALA A 191 2.61 -14.73 4.94
N GLU A 192 1.92 -13.91 5.74
CA GLU A 192 1.14 -14.40 6.89
C GLU A 192 0.01 -15.34 6.43
N GLY A 193 -0.71 -15.01 5.35
CA GLY A 193 -1.74 -15.88 4.79
C GLY A 193 -1.19 -17.24 4.35
N THR A 194 -0.03 -17.22 3.70
CA THR A 194 0.69 -18.43 3.27
C THR A 194 1.14 -19.28 4.46
N GLN A 195 1.65 -18.63 5.52
CA GLN A 195 2.03 -19.32 6.76
C GLN A 195 0.82 -19.92 7.48
N ARG A 196 -0.34 -19.27 7.45
CA ARG A 196 -1.58 -19.82 8.02
C ARG A 196 -2.09 -21.03 7.25
N LEU A 197 -1.93 -21.03 5.93
CA LEU A 197 -2.24 -22.21 5.13
C LEU A 197 -1.32 -23.39 5.47
N ARG A 198 -0.02 -23.13 5.67
CA ARG A 198 0.95 -24.15 6.11
C ARG A 198 0.56 -24.80 7.43
N THR A 199 0.14 -24.02 8.43
CA THR A 199 -0.22 -24.57 9.74
C THR A 199 -1.50 -25.40 9.70
N LYS A 200 -2.39 -25.15 8.73
CA LYS A 200 -3.66 -25.88 8.57
C LYS A 200 -3.57 -27.08 7.63
N LEU A 201 -2.86 -26.95 6.50
CA LEU A 201 -2.81 -27.96 5.43
C LEU A 201 -1.45 -28.66 5.30
N GLY A 202 -0.45 -28.27 6.10
CA GLY A 202 0.86 -28.90 6.13
C GLY A 202 1.84 -28.38 5.07
N ARG A 203 3.02 -29.02 5.04
CA ARG A 203 4.15 -28.62 4.17
C ARG A 203 3.89 -28.77 2.67
N PRO A 204 3.23 -29.84 2.16
CA PRO A 204 3.02 -29.97 0.71
C PRO A 204 2.18 -28.83 0.13
N ALA A 205 1.05 -28.50 0.77
CA ALA A 205 0.20 -27.38 0.35
C ALA A 205 0.95 -26.04 0.37
N TYR A 206 1.77 -25.80 1.39
CA TYR A 206 2.63 -24.62 1.47
C TYR A 206 3.60 -24.51 0.28
N VAL A 207 4.26 -25.61 -0.09
CA VAL A 207 5.18 -25.63 -1.24
C VAL A 207 4.43 -25.37 -2.53
N VAL A 208 3.27 -26.00 -2.75
CA VAL A 208 2.44 -25.76 -3.93
C VAL A 208 2.04 -24.29 -4.04
N VAL A 209 1.57 -23.68 -2.95
CA VAL A 209 1.20 -22.26 -2.95
C VAL A 209 2.40 -21.35 -3.24
N LEU A 210 3.57 -21.64 -2.66
CA LEU A 210 4.78 -20.87 -2.98
C LEU A 210 5.17 -20.98 -4.46
N VAL A 211 5.11 -22.19 -5.03
CA VAL A 211 5.39 -22.41 -6.45
C VAL A 211 4.40 -21.63 -7.31
N LEU A 212 3.10 -21.71 -7.04
CA LEU A 212 2.09 -20.99 -7.80
C LEU A 212 2.26 -19.46 -7.68
N LEU A 213 2.59 -18.95 -6.49
CA LEU A 213 2.77 -17.52 -6.25
C LEU A 213 4.04 -16.96 -6.89
N LEU A 214 5.13 -17.74 -6.89
CA LEU A 214 6.46 -17.27 -7.30
C LEU A 214 6.86 -17.70 -8.72
N ALA A 215 6.22 -18.70 -9.32
CA ALA A 215 6.59 -19.18 -10.65
C ALA A 215 6.57 -18.06 -11.70
N TYR A 216 5.51 -17.23 -11.70
CA TYR A 216 5.40 -16.12 -12.63
C TYR A 216 6.44 -15.01 -12.39
N PRO A 217 6.54 -14.36 -11.21
CA PRO A 217 7.52 -13.29 -11.02
C PRO A 217 8.96 -13.79 -11.17
N CYS A 218 9.28 -15.02 -10.76
CA CYS A 218 10.62 -15.58 -10.94
C CYS A 218 10.94 -15.89 -12.41
N SER A 219 10.01 -16.48 -13.16
CA SER A 219 10.21 -16.74 -14.59
C SER A 219 10.29 -15.44 -15.40
N GLY A 220 9.43 -14.45 -15.10
CA GLY A 220 9.48 -13.13 -15.71
C GLY A 220 10.79 -12.41 -15.42
N THR A 221 11.26 -12.43 -14.16
CA THR A 221 12.55 -11.83 -13.79
C THR A 221 13.72 -12.51 -14.51
N PHE A 222 13.70 -13.84 -14.58
CA PHE A 222 14.74 -14.60 -15.28
C PHE A 222 14.75 -14.30 -16.79
N TYR A 223 13.56 -14.25 -17.40
CA TYR A 223 13.39 -13.89 -18.81
C TYR A 223 13.92 -12.49 -19.12
N GLU A 224 13.60 -11.50 -18.27
CA GLU A 224 14.09 -10.11 -18.41
C GLU A 224 15.59 -9.96 -18.12
N ALA A 225 16.16 -10.81 -17.26
CA ALA A 225 17.58 -10.75 -16.90
C ALA A 225 18.50 -11.34 -17.98
N GLN A 226 18.00 -12.28 -18.80
CA GLN A 226 18.83 -13.00 -19.78
C GLN A 226 19.20 -12.19 -21.01
N ALA A 227 18.45 -11.15 -21.37
CA ALA A 227 18.74 -10.35 -22.54
C ALA A 227 18.34 -8.89 -22.32
N GLN A 228 19.19 -7.96 -22.74
CA GLN A 228 18.81 -6.56 -22.91
C GLN A 228 17.82 -6.47 -24.07
N ARG A 229 16.55 -6.76 -23.76
CA ARG A 229 15.44 -6.63 -24.70
C ARG A 229 14.84 -5.24 -24.57
N GLU A 230 14.33 -4.72 -25.68
CA GLU A 230 13.46 -3.56 -25.64
C GLU A 230 12.23 -3.90 -24.78
N ARG A 231 11.99 -3.09 -23.76
CA ARG A 231 10.81 -3.22 -22.92
C ARG A 231 9.68 -2.44 -23.55
N TYR A 232 8.60 -3.15 -23.83
CA TYR A 232 7.35 -2.51 -24.21
C TYR A 232 6.68 -1.95 -22.96
N PHE A 233 6.33 -0.68 -23.01
CA PHE A 233 5.52 -0.03 -21.98
C PHE A 233 4.15 0.28 -22.57
N ASN A 234 3.09 0.04 -21.81
CA ASN A 234 1.74 0.40 -22.22
C ASN A 234 1.56 1.93 -22.28
N ALA A 235 0.38 2.39 -22.70
CA ALA A 235 0.06 3.82 -22.77
C ALA A 235 0.17 4.56 -21.42
N HIS A 236 0.23 3.83 -20.31
CA HIS A 236 0.36 4.34 -18.94
C HIS A 236 1.79 4.27 -18.40
N GLY A 237 2.73 3.74 -19.18
CA GLY A 237 4.13 3.57 -18.80
C GLY A 237 4.39 2.37 -17.88
N ASP A 238 3.48 1.41 -17.81
CA ASP A 238 3.68 0.16 -17.07
C ASP A 238 4.23 -0.94 -17.98
N LEU A 239 5.01 -1.85 -17.39
CA LEU A 239 5.60 -2.99 -18.09
C LEU A 239 4.55 -4.04 -18.50
N HIS A 240 3.45 -4.12 -17.74
CA HIS A 240 2.36 -5.06 -18.00
C HIS A 240 1.09 -4.28 -18.33
N ASP A 241 0.36 -4.73 -19.35
CA ASP A 241 -0.96 -4.18 -19.67
C ASP A 241 -1.90 -4.29 -18.48
N ASN A 242 -2.75 -3.27 -18.32
CA ASN A 242 -3.83 -3.30 -17.35
C ASN A 242 -4.75 -4.50 -17.66
N ARG A 243 -5.07 -5.29 -16.64
CA ARG A 243 -5.86 -6.52 -16.81
C ARG A 243 -7.29 -6.39 -16.31
N PHE A 244 -7.52 -5.50 -15.36
CA PHE A 244 -8.79 -5.35 -14.67
C PHE A 244 -9.36 -3.94 -14.75
N VAL A 245 -8.55 -2.94 -15.09
CA VAL A 245 -9.02 -1.58 -15.34
C VAL A 245 -9.65 -1.51 -16.75
N PRO A 246 -10.89 -0.98 -16.88
CA PRO A 246 -11.57 -0.81 -18.16
C PRO A 246 -11.00 0.31 -19.03
#